data_AF-A0A4P6M2L6-F1
#
_entry.id   AF-A0A4P6M2L6-F1
#
_cell.length_a   1.000
_cell.length_b   1.000
_cell.length_c   1.000
_cell.angle_alpha   90.00
_cell.angle_beta   90.00
_cell.angle_gamma   90.00
#
_symmetry.space_group_name_H-M   'P 1'
#
loop_
_entity.id
_entity.type
_entity.pdbx_description
1 polymer ?
#
loop_
_entity_poly.entity_id
_entity_poly.type
_entity_poly.pdbx_seq_one_letter_code
_entity_poly.pdbx_strand_id
1 'polypeptide(L)'
;MQKDMTAGSPAKAIVGFTIPVLIGNIFQQFYSMVDTIIVGKFVGTKALAAVGSVGTINFLIIGFMLGLTAGFTVLTAQRYGAGDMKNMRRTVGSAAVLSLMVTVVMTLVSMLGMHGLLEFMHTPEDIFADAYQYIMIICGGIFATVLYNLLASVLRALGNSQVPLYFLILSALLNVLLDLLFIIVFQWGAAGAAYATVISQGVSGVLCLVYIAKKMPELRLQKDDFRLSAHIVKMQVGIGIPMALQYSITAIGTMMVQSALNMLGSMAVAAFTAASKVEQIATQAYVALGTTMATYCAQNIGAGKIDRIRKGFRATTWIGVIYSLVFGLLTAFFGKYLTYLFVSSDVQTLMGQVDIYLKCASLFFIALNIVNVYRNGIQGMGYGVLPMMAGVAELLGRGIVALAAGMNKSYLLACLASPVAWVFAGVLLLFMYRIVMKQQEKIFVNSNV
;
A
#
# COMPACT_ATOMS: atom_id res chain seq x y z
N MET A 1 12.63 20.21 -0.17
CA MET A 1 11.75 21.40 -0.12
C MET A 1 10.48 20.97 0.59
N GLN A 2 10.24 21.42 1.84
CA GLN A 2 8.97 21.14 2.53
C GLN A 2 7.88 21.96 1.85
N LYS A 3 6.79 21.31 1.43
CA LYS A 3 5.63 21.98 0.83
C LYS A 3 4.50 21.94 1.84
N ASP A 4 4.18 23.08 2.45
CA ASP A 4 3.02 23.21 3.30
C ASP A 4 1.74 22.95 2.47
N MET A 5 0.99 21.89 2.83
CA MET A 5 -0.22 21.50 2.10
C MET A 5 -1.42 22.39 2.46
N THR A 6 -1.26 23.30 3.43
CA THR A 6 -2.28 24.22 3.91
C THR A 6 -2.27 25.58 3.18
N ALA A 7 -1.30 25.83 2.30
CA ALA A 7 -1.15 27.07 1.52
C ALA A 7 -1.16 26.87 -0.01
N GLY A 8 -1.48 27.91 -0.78
CA GLY A 8 -1.50 27.89 -2.25
C GLY A 8 -2.66 27.11 -2.89
N SER A 9 -2.56 26.82 -4.19
CA SER A 9 -3.59 26.09 -4.95
C SER A 9 -3.61 24.60 -4.58
N PRO A 10 -4.77 24.04 -4.15
CA PRO A 10 -4.92 22.61 -3.84
C PRO A 10 -4.41 21.69 -4.94
N ALA A 11 -4.80 21.94 -6.19
CA ALA A 11 -4.42 21.09 -7.32
C ALA A 11 -2.90 21.05 -7.53
N LYS A 12 -2.21 22.20 -7.44
CA LYS A 12 -0.74 22.26 -7.59
C LYS A 12 -0.01 21.56 -6.43
N ALA A 13 -0.54 21.66 -5.21
CA ALA A 13 0.00 20.96 -4.05
C ALA A 13 -0.18 19.44 -4.18
N ILE A 14 -1.38 18.99 -4.54
CA ILE A 14 -1.72 17.58 -4.74
C ILE A 14 -0.85 16.97 -5.84
N VAL A 15 -0.80 17.57 -7.04
CA VAL A 15 0.00 17.03 -8.15
C VAL A 15 1.48 16.99 -7.80
N GLY A 16 2.01 18.07 -7.21
CA GLY A 16 3.42 18.14 -6.82
C GLY A 16 3.83 17.12 -5.75
N PHE A 17 2.90 16.69 -4.90
CA PHE A 17 3.15 15.64 -3.90
C PHE A 17 2.91 14.25 -4.48
N THR A 18 1.89 14.09 -5.34
CA THR A 18 1.50 12.82 -5.97
C THR A 18 2.60 12.29 -6.88
N ILE A 19 3.23 13.15 -7.70
CA ILE A 19 4.24 12.70 -8.68
C ILE A 19 5.41 11.97 -8.00
N PRO A 20 6.08 12.53 -6.97
CA PRO A 20 7.14 11.78 -6.27
C PRO A 20 6.66 10.46 -5.65
N VAL A 21 5.45 10.44 -5.09
CA VAL A 21 4.88 9.21 -4.51
C VAL A 21 4.63 8.16 -5.59
N LEU A 22 4.08 8.57 -6.74
CA LEU A 22 3.83 7.70 -7.89
C LEU A 22 5.13 7.11 -8.43
N ILE A 23 6.16 7.94 -8.62
CA ILE A 23 7.49 7.48 -9.04
C ILE A 23 8.02 6.47 -8.01
N GLY A 24 7.89 6.77 -6.72
CA GLY A 24 8.32 5.86 -5.66
C GLY A 24 7.64 4.50 -5.72
N ASN A 25 6.32 4.48 -5.85
CA ASN A 25 5.55 3.25 -5.97
C ASN A 25 5.94 2.45 -7.24
N ILE A 26 6.19 3.12 -8.36
CA ILE A 26 6.64 2.49 -9.60
C ILE A 26 8.05 1.88 -9.41
N PHE A 27 8.99 2.60 -8.80
CA PHE A 27 10.31 2.06 -8.46
C PHE A 27 10.22 0.87 -7.50
N GLN A 28 9.29 0.92 -6.55
CA GLN A 28 9.00 -0.20 -5.65
C GLN A 28 8.52 -1.44 -6.42
N GLN A 29 7.66 -1.24 -7.41
CA GLN A 29 7.20 -2.32 -8.28
C GLN A 29 8.33 -2.87 -9.16
N PHE A 30 9.20 -2.01 -9.69
CA PHE A 30 10.33 -2.43 -10.52
C PHE A 30 11.32 -3.29 -9.76
N TYR A 31 11.73 -2.92 -8.53
CA TYR A 31 12.67 -3.77 -7.80
C TYR A 31 12.05 -5.12 -7.44
N SER A 32 10.76 -5.16 -7.04
CA SER A 32 10.09 -6.44 -6.77
C SER A 32 10.03 -7.33 -8.01
N MET A 33 9.90 -6.74 -9.20
CA MET A 33 9.97 -7.47 -10.46
C MET A 33 11.39 -7.97 -10.75
N VAL A 34 12.41 -7.13 -10.53
CA VAL A 34 13.81 -7.52 -10.73
C VAL A 34 14.21 -8.66 -9.79
N ASP A 35 13.85 -8.57 -8.50
CA ASP A 35 14.08 -9.61 -7.50
C ASP A 35 13.50 -10.96 -7.95
N THR A 36 12.23 -10.96 -8.37
CA THR A 36 11.57 -12.17 -8.92
C THR A 36 12.30 -12.73 -10.14
N ILE A 37 12.78 -11.87 -11.04
CA ILE A 37 13.53 -12.28 -12.25
C ILE A 37 14.89 -12.86 -11.88
N ILE A 38 15.61 -12.25 -10.93
CA ILE A 38 16.94 -12.72 -10.52
C ILE A 38 16.81 -14.09 -9.85
N VAL A 39 15.89 -14.26 -8.90
CA VAL A 39 15.63 -15.55 -8.25
C VAL A 39 15.25 -16.61 -9.29
N GLY A 40 14.33 -16.30 -10.20
CA GLY A 40 13.86 -17.23 -11.22
C GLY A 40 14.95 -17.66 -12.21
N LYS A 41 15.81 -16.73 -12.65
CA LYS A 41 16.86 -17.02 -13.63
C LYS A 41 18.12 -17.65 -13.05
N PHE A 42 18.56 -17.20 -11.87
CA PHE A 42 19.87 -17.56 -11.32
C PHE A 42 19.81 -18.64 -10.25
N VAL A 43 18.68 -18.81 -9.55
CA VAL A 43 18.51 -19.87 -8.54
C VAL A 43 17.73 -21.04 -9.12
N GLY A 44 16.68 -20.75 -9.88
CA GLY A 44 15.89 -21.75 -10.61
C GLY A 44 14.42 -21.79 -10.18
N THR A 45 13.67 -22.66 -10.85
CA THR A 45 12.20 -22.73 -10.76
C THR A 45 11.68 -23.13 -9.38
N LYS A 46 12.40 -24.01 -8.66
CA LYS A 46 12.04 -24.41 -7.30
C LYS A 46 12.12 -23.26 -6.30
N ALA A 47 13.21 -22.48 -6.35
CA ALA A 47 13.37 -21.30 -5.50
C ALA A 47 12.34 -20.21 -5.83
N LEU A 48 12.02 -20.02 -7.12
CA LEU A 48 10.95 -19.11 -7.53
C LEU A 48 9.58 -19.56 -6.99
N ALA A 49 9.29 -20.86 -7.03
CA ALA A 49 8.07 -21.43 -6.45
C ALA A 49 8.02 -21.25 -4.93
N ALA A 50 9.15 -21.44 -4.24
CA ALA A 50 9.28 -21.23 -2.80
C ALA A 50 9.05 -19.76 -2.40
N VAL A 51 9.64 -18.79 -3.10
CA VAL A 51 9.41 -17.36 -2.86
C VAL A 51 7.96 -16.97 -3.20
N GLY A 52 7.41 -17.54 -4.27
CA GLY A 52 6.04 -17.31 -4.69
C GLY A 52 5.00 -17.81 -3.67
N SER A 53 5.21 -18.99 -3.08
CA SER A 53 4.27 -19.60 -2.13
C SER A 53 4.09 -18.76 -0.86
N VAL A 54 5.15 -18.10 -0.41
CA VAL A 54 5.14 -17.20 0.76
C VAL A 54 4.83 -15.75 0.40
N GLY A 55 4.66 -15.43 -0.89
CA GLY A 55 4.39 -14.07 -1.36
C GLY A 55 3.11 -13.47 -0.77
N THR A 56 2.05 -14.26 -0.58
CA THR A 56 0.80 -13.80 0.05
C THR A 56 0.99 -13.53 1.55
N ILE A 57 1.78 -14.34 2.25
CA ILE A 57 2.13 -14.13 3.66
C ILE A 57 2.93 -12.83 3.78
N ASN A 58 3.92 -12.64 2.91
CA ASN A 58 4.72 -11.42 2.87
C ASN A 58 3.85 -10.18 2.61
N PHE A 59 2.92 -10.27 1.65
CA PHE A 59 1.97 -9.20 1.37
C PHE A 59 1.10 -8.85 2.59
N LEU A 60 0.63 -9.85 3.33
CA LEU A 60 -0.16 -9.65 4.55
C LEU A 60 0.65 -8.92 5.64
N ILE A 61 1.87 -9.39 5.92
CA ILE A 61 2.75 -8.80 6.94
C ILE A 61 3.11 -7.36 6.56
N ILE A 62 3.66 -7.17 5.35
CA ILE A 62 4.09 -5.84 4.88
C ILE A 62 2.89 -4.89 4.75
N GLY A 63 1.77 -5.36 4.21
CA GLY A 63 0.54 -4.57 4.08
C GLY A 63 0.01 -4.09 5.44
N PHE A 64 0.02 -4.98 6.44
CA PHE A 64 -0.37 -4.63 7.81
C PHE A 64 0.61 -3.59 8.41
N MET A 65 1.93 -3.76 8.24
CA MET A 65 2.95 -2.79 8.69
C MET A 65 2.81 -1.43 8.00
N LEU A 66 2.54 -1.41 6.69
CA LEU A 66 2.30 -0.20 5.91
C LEU A 66 1.07 0.56 6.43
N GLY A 67 -0.06 -0.14 6.61
CA GLY A 67 -1.28 0.47 7.14
C GLY A 67 -1.09 1.03 8.54
N LEU A 68 -0.40 0.29 9.42
CA LEU A 68 -0.12 0.71 10.80
C LEU A 68 0.76 1.96 10.87
N THR A 69 1.90 1.94 10.18
CA THR A 69 2.86 3.07 10.15
C THR A 69 2.23 4.32 9.53
N ALA A 70 1.47 4.17 8.45
CA ALA A 70 0.72 5.28 7.86
C ALA A 70 -0.29 5.86 8.86
N GLY A 71 -1.10 5.01 9.52
CA GLY A 71 -2.11 5.45 10.47
C GLY A 71 -1.56 6.13 11.72
N PHE A 72 -0.42 5.67 12.26
CA PHE A 72 0.23 6.32 13.41
C PHE A 72 0.71 7.74 13.10
N THR A 73 1.04 8.01 11.83
CA THR A 73 1.51 9.33 11.38
C THR A 73 0.41 10.30 10.96
N VAL A 74 -0.85 9.86 10.86
CA VAL A 74 -2.00 10.76 10.57
C VAL A 74 -2.08 11.89 11.61
N LEU A 75 -1.97 11.53 12.90
CA LEU A 75 -2.02 12.52 13.97
C LEU A 75 -0.82 13.49 13.93
N THR A 76 0.34 13.02 13.47
CA THR A 76 1.52 13.88 13.23
C THR A 76 1.23 14.91 12.15
N ALA A 77 0.62 14.51 11.02
CA ALA A 77 0.23 15.44 9.97
C ALA A 77 -0.82 16.46 10.46
N GLN A 78 -1.77 16.03 11.31
CA GLN A 78 -2.74 16.93 11.92
C GLN A 78 -2.07 17.95 12.86
N ARG A 79 -1.18 17.52 13.76
CA ARG A 79 -0.47 18.45 14.66
C ARG A 79 0.46 19.39 13.92
N TYR A 80 1.12 18.91 12.86
CA TYR A 80 1.93 19.74 11.99
C TYR A 80 1.08 20.82 11.28
N GLY A 81 -0.06 20.44 10.70
CA GLY A 81 -0.99 21.38 10.08
C GLY A 81 -1.59 22.40 11.06
N ALA A 82 -1.73 22.04 12.33
CA ALA A 82 -2.15 22.95 13.40
C ALA A 82 -1.06 23.94 13.85
N GLY A 83 0.19 23.80 13.38
CA GLY A 83 1.33 24.57 13.87
C GLY A 83 1.85 24.13 15.24
N ASP A 84 1.30 23.06 15.82
CA ASP A 84 1.62 22.57 17.16
C ASP A 84 2.85 21.63 17.14
N MET A 85 4.03 22.22 16.98
CA MET A 85 5.30 21.48 16.84
C MET A 85 5.65 20.66 18.08
N LYS A 86 5.20 21.07 19.27
CA LYS A 86 5.45 20.33 20.51
C LYS A 86 4.65 19.03 20.53
N ASN A 87 3.34 19.08 20.29
CA ASN A 87 2.56 17.84 20.25
C ASN A 87 2.85 17.02 18.99
N MET A 88 3.27 17.63 17.88
CA MET A 88 3.76 16.90 16.69
C MET A 88 4.96 16.01 17.03
N ARG A 89 5.96 16.52 17.77
CA ARG A 89 7.11 15.69 18.20
C ARG A 89 6.68 14.54 19.12
N ARG A 90 5.76 14.78 20.06
CA ARG A 90 5.19 13.73 20.91
C ARG A 90 4.47 12.64 20.11
N THR A 91 3.76 12.99 19.03
CA THR A 91 3.08 11.99 18.19
C THR A 91 4.09 11.18 17.38
N VAL A 92 5.19 11.78 16.94
CA VAL A 92 6.31 11.05 16.30
C VAL A 92 6.98 10.09 17.27
N GLY A 93 7.30 10.54 18.49
CA GLY A 93 7.88 9.69 19.54
C GLY A 93 6.96 8.53 19.93
N SER A 94 5.67 8.81 20.12
CA SER A 94 4.64 7.79 20.37
C SER A 94 4.50 6.81 19.20
N ALA A 95 4.52 7.29 17.95
CA ALA A 95 4.48 6.44 16.77
C ALA A 95 5.69 5.51 16.70
N ALA A 96 6.89 6.00 17.03
CA ALA A 96 8.11 5.18 17.06
C ALA A 96 8.02 4.07 18.11
N VAL A 97 7.56 4.38 19.33
CA VAL A 97 7.41 3.39 20.40
C VAL A 97 6.31 2.36 20.05
N LEU A 98 5.16 2.81 19.53
CA LEU A 98 4.08 1.91 19.10
C LEU A 98 4.53 1.01 17.95
N SER A 99 5.20 1.57 16.95
CA SER A 99 5.75 0.80 15.82
C SER A 99 6.77 -0.22 16.29
N LEU A 100 7.64 0.11 17.26
CA LEU A 100 8.59 -0.84 17.84
C LEU A 100 7.87 -1.98 18.57
N MET A 101 6.88 -1.67 19.41
CA MET A 101 6.10 -2.69 20.12
C MET A 101 5.38 -3.63 19.15
N VAL A 102 4.72 -3.08 18.13
CA VAL A 102 4.03 -3.90 17.13
C VAL A 102 5.00 -4.70 16.27
N THR A 103 6.17 -4.16 15.94
CA THR A 103 7.25 -4.89 15.26
C THR A 103 7.66 -6.11 16.07
N VAL A 104 7.95 -5.94 17.36
CA VAL A 104 8.37 -7.05 18.23
C VAL A 104 7.29 -8.12 18.30
N VAL A 105 6.03 -7.72 18.54
CA VAL A 105 4.91 -8.66 18.60
C VAL A 105 4.74 -9.40 17.27
N MET A 106 4.76 -8.68 16.15
CA MET A 106 4.59 -9.29 14.83
C MET A 106 5.74 -10.21 14.45
N THR A 107 6.99 -9.83 14.72
CA THR A 107 8.15 -10.70 14.49
C THR A 107 8.04 -11.98 15.32
N LEU A 108 7.68 -11.89 16.61
CA LEU A 108 7.51 -13.06 17.47
C LEU A 108 6.37 -13.98 16.98
N VAL A 109 5.19 -13.40 16.71
CA VAL A 109 4.04 -14.16 16.22
C VAL A 109 4.32 -14.82 14.88
N SER A 110 4.93 -14.08 13.94
CA SER A 110 5.26 -14.61 12.63
C SER A 110 6.32 -15.70 12.71
N MET A 111 7.41 -15.52 13.47
CA MET A 111 8.46 -16.53 13.58
C MET A 111 8.01 -17.82 14.26
N LEU A 112 7.21 -17.72 15.34
CA LEU A 112 6.70 -18.89 16.06
C LEU A 112 5.59 -19.61 15.27
N GLY A 113 4.76 -18.87 14.56
CA GLY A 113 3.62 -19.43 13.81
C GLY A 113 3.96 -19.91 12.40
N MET A 114 5.13 -19.54 11.84
CA MET A 114 5.41 -19.74 10.42
C MET A 114 5.40 -21.20 9.98
N HIS A 115 5.98 -22.08 10.80
CA HIS A 115 6.06 -23.50 10.46
C HIS A 115 4.67 -24.10 10.29
N GLY A 116 3.80 -23.94 11.31
CA GLY A 116 2.42 -24.39 11.25
C GLY A 116 1.58 -23.70 10.18
N LEU A 117 1.88 -22.43 9.85
CA LEU A 117 1.22 -21.73 8.75
C LEU A 117 1.58 -22.33 7.38
N LEU A 118 2.85 -22.67 7.15
CA LEU A 118 3.29 -23.31 5.90
C LEU A 118 2.73 -24.73 5.74
N GLU A 119 2.64 -25.49 6.82
CA GLU A 119 1.98 -26.80 6.84
C GLU A 119 0.48 -26.66 6.56
N PHE A 120 -0.19 -25.70 7.20
CA PHE A 120 -1.61 -25.42 6.97
C PHE A 120 -1.89 -25.01 5.51
N MET A 121 -0.95 -24.29 4.88
CA MET A 121 -1.01 -23.94 3.46
C MET A 121 -0.71 -25.11 2.52
N HIS A 122 -0.43 -26.32 3.04
CA HIS A 122 -0.07 -27.50 2.27
C HIS A 122 1.12 -27.22 1.32
N THR A 123 2.13 -26.52 1.84
CA THR A 123 3.34 -26.21 1.06
C THR A 123 4.08 -27.50 0.71
N PRO A 124 4.34 -27.81 -0.57
CA PRO A 124 5.02 -29.03 -0.97
C PRO A 124 6.38 -29.23 -0.30
N GLU A 125 6.71 -30.47 0.07
CA GLU A 125 7.94 -30.82 0.79
C GLU A 125 9.22 -30.40 0.04
N ASP A 126 9.19 -30.41 -1.30
CA ASP A 126 10.33 -30.10 -2.14
C ASP A 126 10.66 -28.60 -2.23
N ILE A 127 9.77 -27.72 -1.74
CA ILE A 127 9.99 -26.26 -1.63
C ILE A 127 9.85 -25.73 -0.20
N PHE A 128 9.41 -26.56 0.75
CA PHE A 128 9.10 -26.14 2.12
C PHE A 128 10.29 -25.51 2.82
N ALA A 129 11.47 -26.13 2.72
CA ALA A 129 12.68 -25.66 3.39
C ALA A 129 13.10 -24.26 2.89
N ASP A 130 13.10 -24.07 1.56
CA ASP A 130 13.44 -22.78 0.93
C ASP A 130 12.41 -21.69 1.28
N ALA A 131 11.13 -22.04 1.25
CA ALA A 131 10.03 -21.15 1.61
C ALA A 131 10.14 -20.71 3.07
N TYR A 132 10.40 -21.66 3.99
CA TYR A 132 10.57 -21.42 5.42
C TYR A 132 11.79 -20.54 5.71
N GLN A 133 12.94 -20.84 5.12
CA GLN A 133 14.14 -20.02 5.30
C GLN A 133 13.93 -18.58 4.80
N TYR A 134 13.38 -18.43 3.59
CA TYR A 134 13.09 -17.13 3.01
C TYR A 134 12.20 -16.28 3.92
N ILE A 135 11.06 -16.82 4.33
CA ILE A 135 10.08 -16.04 5.09
C ILE A 135 10.56 -15.77 6.53
N MET A 136 11.37 -16.65 7.13
CA MET A 136 11.98 -16.42 8.44
C MET A 136 12.95 -15.24 8.42
N ILE A 137 13.76 -15.12 7.35
CA ILE A 137 14.66 -13.97 7.17
C ILE A 137 13.84 -12.67 7.02
N ILE A 138 12.78 -12.70 6.20
CA ILE A 138 11.86 -11.55 6.06
C ILE A 138 11.21 -11.17 7.41
N CYS A 139 10.78 -12.16 8.20
CA CYS A 139 10.18 -11.92 9.52
C CYS A 139 11.18 -11.30 10.51
N GLY A 140 12.44 -11.75 10.49
CA GLY A 140 13.52 -11.13 11.26
C GLY A 140 13.83 -9.70 10.81
N GLY A 141 13.59 -9.42 9.53
CA GLY A 141 13.77 -8.11 8.91
C GLY A 141 12.61 -7.13 9.07
N ILE A 142 11.48 -7.49 9.69
CA ILE A 142 10.31 -6.61 9.85
C ILE A 142 10.70 -5.27 10.49
N PHE A 143 11.66 -5.28 11.42
CA PHE A 143 12.17 -4.05 12.02
C PHE A 143 12.74 -3.07 11.00
N ALA A 144 13.52 -3.54 10.02
CA ALA A 144 14.07 -2.70 8.96
C ALA A 144 12.96 -2.11 8.08
N THR A 145 11.97 -2.94 7.72
CA THR A 145 10.79 -2.51 6.95
C THR A 145 10.01 -1.44 7.69
N VAL A 146 9.73 -1.64 8.98
CA VAL A 146 8.97 -0.70 9.80
C VAL A 146 9.75 0.59 10.01
N LEU A 147 11.06 0.51 10.25
CA LEU A 147 11.93 1.68 10.40
C LEU A 147 11.84 2.59 9.16
N TYR A 148 12.06 2.04 7.98
CA TYR A 148 11.96 2.82 6.74
C TYR A 148 10.54 3.38 6.52
N ASN A 149 9.51 2.55 6.64
CA ASN A 149 8.14 2.96 6.35
C ASN A 149 7.59 3.98 7.36
N LEU A 150 7.96 3.88 8.63
CA LEU A 150 7.59 4.87 9.64
C LEU A 150 8.24 6.22 9.31
N LEU A 151 9.55 6.25 9.07
CA LEU A 151 10.27 7.49 8.78
C LEU A 151 9.80 8.13 7.47
N ALA A 152 9.56 7.32 6.43
CA ALA A 152 8.95 7.77 5.18
C ALA A 152 7.54 8.35 5.41
N SER A 153 6.74 7.75 6.29
CA SER A 153 5.40 8.25 6.64
C SER A 153 5.45 9.54 7.48
N VAL A 154 6.42 9.68 8.38
CA VAL A 154 6.67 10.94 9.10
C VAL A 154 7.08 12.05 8.13
N LEU A 155 8.02 11.80 7.21
CA LEU A 155 8.41 12.78 6.19
C LEU A 155 7.23 13.20 5.32
N ARG A 156 6.42 12.22 4.88
CA ARG A 156 5.19 12.50 4.13
C ARG A 156 4.20 13.31 4.96
N ALA A 157 4.01 13.00 6.25
CA ALA A 157 3.15 13.73 7.16
C ALA A 157 3.51 15.22 7.27
N LEU A 158 4.80 15.57 7.14
CA LEU A 158 5.30 16.95 7.09
C LEU A 158 5.29 17.57 5.68
N GLY A 159 4.72 16.88 4.67
CA GLY A 159 4.63 17.39 3.30
C GLY A 159 5.87 17.13 2.44
N ASN A 160 6.80 16.25 2.87
CA ASN A 160 8.00 15.90 2.11
C ASN A 160 7.90 14.50 1.47
N SER A 161 7.55 14.45 0.19
CA SER A 161 7.50 13.20 -0.59
C SER A 161 8.77 12.91 -1.40
N GLN A 162 9.68 13.87 -1.55
CA GLN A 162 10.90 13.73 -2.35
C GLN A 162 12.00 12.95 -1.64
N VAL A 163 12.21 13.23 -0.34
CA VAL A 163 13.26 12.55 0.43
C VAL A 163 13.01 11.05 0.57
N PRO A 164 11.79 10.59 0.92
CA PRO A 164 11.48 9.16 0.89
C PRO A 164 11.72 8.53 -0.48
N LEU A 165 11.36 9.22 -1.56
CA LEU A 165 11.59 8.75 -2.93
C LEU A 165 13.09 8.50 -3.19
N TYR A 166 13.97 9.44 -2.86
CA TYR A 166 15.41 9.26 -3.09
C TYR A 166 15.98 8.06 -2.32
N PHE A 167 15.55 7.85 -1.08
CA PHE A 167 15.96 6.68 -0.31
C PHE A 167 15.35 5.37 -0.81
N LEU A 168 14.15 5.41 -1.40
CA LEU A 168 13.55 4.26 -2.05
C LEU A 168 14.31 3.86 -3.31
N ILE A 169 14.69 4.83 -4.14
CA ILE A 169 15.51 4.59 -5.35
C ILE A 169 16.86 4.01 -4.95
N LEU A 170 17.51 4.58 -3.92
CA LEU A 170 18.75 4.03 -3.38
C LEU A 170 18.56 2.60 -2.86
N SER A 171 17.47 2.34 -2.12
CA SER A 171 17.13 0.99 -1.62
C SER A 171 16.97 0.01 -2.78
N ALA A 172 16.29 0.41 -3.84
CA ALA A 172 16.05 -0.43 -5.01
C ALA A 172 17.36 -0.77 -5.72
N LEU A 173 18.23 0.23 -5.95
CA LEU A 173 19.54 0.00 -6.57
C LEU A 173 20.43 -0.88 -5.69
N LEU A 174 20.47 -0.61 -4.38
CA LEU A 174 21.24 -1.41 -3.44
C LEU A 174 20.72 -2.85 -3.38
N ASN A 175 19.40 -3.05 -3.43
CA ASN A 175 18.78 -4.36 -3.43
C ASN A 175 19.21 -5.18 -4.65
N VAL A 176 19.14 -4.62 -5.86
CA VAL A 176 19.60 -5.30 -7.07
C VAL A 176 21.09 -5.65 -7.00
N LEU A 177 21.92 -4.76 -6.48
CA LEU A 177 23.36 -5.03 -6.31
C LEU A 177 23.61 -6.17 -5.30
N LEU A 178 22.88 -6.17 -4.18
CA LEU A 178 22.98 -7.21 -3.16
C LEU A 178 22.39 -8.54 -3.64
N ASP A 179 21.32 -8.53 -4.45
CA ASP A 179 20.77 -9.74 -5.06
C ASP A 179 21.82 -10.39 -5.95
N LEU A 180 22.45 -9.61 -6.85
CA LEU A 180 23.52 -10.11 -7.69
C LEU A 180 24.69 -10.65 -6.86
N LEU A 181 25.06 -9.98 -5.77
CA LEU A 181 26.14 -10.43 -4.88
C LEU A 181 25.78 -11.74 -4.15
N PHE A 182 24.64 -11.78 -3.47
CA PHE A 182 24.27 -12.92 -2.62
C PHE A 182 23.81 -14.14 -3.41
N ILE A 183 23.15 -13.92 -4.54
CA ILE A 183 22.63 -14.99 -5.39
C ILE A 183 23.71 -15.51 -6.33
N ILE A 184 24.47 -14.65 -7.00
CA ILE A 184 25.44 -15.08 -8.02
C ILE A 184 26.81 -15.38 -7.40
N VAL A 185 27.30 -14.54 -6.50
CA VAL A 185 28.65 -14.72 -5.93
C VAL A 185 28.63 -15.67 -4.74
N PHE A 186 27.74 -15.46 -3.78
CA PHE A 186 27.67 -16.29 -2.57
C PHE A 186 26.78 -17.52 -2.70
N GLN A 187 25.99 -17.63 -3.78
CA GLN A 187 25.15 -18.80 -4.05
C GLN A 187 24.18 -19.13 -2.90
N TRP A 188 23.68 -18.12 -2.19
CA TRP A 188 22.74 -18.29 -1.06
C TRP A 188 21.29 -18.56 -1.49
N GLY A 189 21.05 -18.79 -2.78
CA GLY A 189 19.74 -19.13 -3.32
C GLY A 189 18.65 -18.11 -2.96
N ALA A 190 17.45 -18.61 -2.62
CA ALA A 190 16.31 -17.79 -2.22
C ALA A 190 16.59 -16.97 -0.95
N ALA A 191 17.34 -17.50 0.02
CA ALA A 191 17.71 -16.77 1.23
C ALA A 191 18.52 -15.50 0.92
N GLY A 192 19.33 -15.52 -0.15
CA GLY A 192 20.06 -14.35 -0.63
C GLY A 192 19.15 -13.17 -0.97
N ALA A 193 18.05 -13.41 -1.69
CA ALA A 193 17.05 -12.38 -2.02
C ALA A 193 16.40 -11.76 -0.77
N ALA A 194 16.07 -12.60 0.22
CA ALA A 194 15.51 -12.12 1.48
C ALA A 194 16.50 -11.21 2.23
N TYR A 195 17.78 -11.61 2.34
CA TYR A 195 18.80 -10.78 2.98
C TYR A 195 19.04 -9.47 2.24
N ALA A 196 19.12 -9.50 0.92
CA ALA A 196 19.27 -8.30 0.10
C ALA A 196 18.12 -7.31 0.34
N THR A 197 16.89 -7.80 0.44
CA THR A 197 15.71 -6.99 0.74
C THR A 197 15.81 -6.33 2.12
N VAL A 198 16.10 -7.13 3.16
CA VAL A 198 16.16 -6.64 4.55
C VAL A 198 17.30 -5.63 4.74
N ILE A 199 18.48 -5.92 4.21
CA ILE A 199 19.64 -5.02 4.31
C ILE A 199 19.37 -3.71 3.58
N SER A 200 18.79 -3.77 2.38
CA SER A 200 18.51 -2.56 1.59
C SER A 200 17.50 -1.64 2.29
N GLN A 201 16.42 -2.21 2.83
CA GLN A 201 15.45 -1.44 3.60
C GLN A 201 16.06 -0.91 4.90
N GLY A 202 16.92 -1.69 5.57
CA GLY A 202 17.63 -1.27 6.76
C GLY A 202 18.54 -0.07 6.51
N VAL A 203 19.35 -0.13 5.45
CA VAL A 203 20.23 0.97 5.03
C VAL A 203 19.40 2.21 4.71
N SER A 204 18.32 2.08 3.93
CA SER A 204 17.44 3.22 3.64
C SER A 204 16.73 3.78 4.86
N GLY A 205 16.34 2.94 5.82
CA GLY A 205 15.80 3.35 7.11
C GLY A 205 16.81 4.15 7.93
N VAL A 206 18.04 3.65 8.04
CA VAL A 206 19.13 4.34 8.76
C VAL A 206 19.49 5.67 8.10
N LEU A 207 19.63 5.71 6.78
CA LEU A 207 19.92 6.95 6.06
C LEU A 207 18.79 7.98 6.20
N CYS A 208 17.54 7.53 6.18
CA CYS A 208 16.38 8.37 6.44
C CYS A 208 16.41 8.94 7.87
N LEU A 209 16.78 8.12 8.86
CA LEU A 209 16.93 8.55 10.25
C LEU A 209 18.03 9.60 10.40
N VAL A 210 19.19 9.37 9.80
CA VAL A 210 20.31 10.32 9.79
C VAL A 210 19.93 11.63 9.12
N TYR A 211 19.18 11.57 8.02
CA TYR A 211 18.67 12.77 7.34
C TYR A 211 17.74 13.57 8.25
N ILE A 212 16.78 12.92 8.90
CA ILE A 212 15.84 13.57 9.83
C ILE A 212 16.62 14.23 10.98
N ALA A 213 17.56 13.52 11.59
CA ALA A 213 18.37 14.04 12.69
C ALA A 213 19.21 15.27 12.30
N LYS A 214 19.77 15.29 11.08
CA LYS A 214 20.67 16.36 10.63
C LYS A 214 19.94 17.55 9.99
N LYS A 215 18.93 17.31 9.15
CA LYS A 215 18.32 18.34 8.28
C LYS A 215 16.93 18.80 8.69
N MET A 216 16.29 18.16 9.69
CA MET A 216 14.93 18.52 10.11
C MET A 216 14.90 18.94 11.58
N PRO A 217 15.21 20.22 11.88
CA PRO A 217 15.24 20.70 13.27
C PRO A 217 13.88 20.58 13.97
N GLU A 218 12.77 20.68 13.22
CA GLU A 218 11.40 20.50 13.72
C GLU A 218 11.14 19.08 14.27
N LEU A 219 11.90 18.09 13.80
CA LEU A 219 11.81 16.68 14.20
C LEU A 219 12.89 16.29 15.23
N ARG A 220 13.56 17.26 15.87
CA ARG A 220 14.47 16.97 16.98
C ARG A 220 13.67 16.54 18.21
N LEU A 221 13.53 15.22 18.34
CA LEU A 221 12.87 14.55 19.45
C LEU A 221 13.67 14.72 20.75
N GLN A 222 12.97 15.06 21.82
CA GLN A 222 13.50 15.09 23.18
C GLN A 222 13.09 13.80 23.91
N LYS A 223 13.78 13.46 25.01
CA LYS A 223 13.45 12.26 25.81
C LYS A 223 11.98 12.22 26.25
N ASP A 224 11.41 13.39 26.56
CA ASP A 224 10.01 13.49 26.99
C ASP A 224 9.00 13.26 25.84
N ASP A 225 9.42 13.35 24.58
CA ASP A 225 8.56 13.07 23.43
C ASP A 225 8.26 11.58 23.26
N PHE A 226 9.08 10.70 23.87
CA PHE A 226 8.87 9.26 23.89
C PHE A 226 7.92 8.78 24.99
N ARG A 227 7.44 9.69 25.86
CA ARG A 227 6.47 9.33 26.90
C ARG A 227 5.10 9.08 26.27
N LEU A 228 4.63 7.85 26.40
CA LEU A 228 3.32 7.43 25.89
C LEU A 228 2.20 8.15 26.66
N SER A 229 1.50 9.05 25.99
CA SER A 229 0.23 9.59 26.48
C SER A 229 -0.90 8.64 26.05
N ALA A 230 -1.69 8.16 27.01
CA ALA A 230 -2.83 7.28 26.74
C ALA A 230 -3.78 7.87 25.69
N HIS A 231 -3.95 9.20 25.67
CA HIS A 231 -4.79 9.86 24.68
C HIS A 231 -4.19 9.78 23.26
N ILE A 232 -2.90 10.07 23.11
CA ILE A 232 -2.20 10.02 21.81
C ILE A 232 -2.20 8.58 21.28
N VAL A 233 -1.86 7.63 22.15
CA VAL A 233 -1.86 6.19 21.82
C VAL A 233 -3.24 5.74 21.36
N LYS A 234 -4.30 6.07 22.11
CA LYS A 234 -5.68 5.70 21.75
C LYS A 234 -6.07 6.23 20.36
N MET A 235 -5.68 7.46 20.02
CA MET A 235 -5.95 8.02 18.70
C MET A 235 -5.13 7.34 17.60
N GLN A 236 -3.82 7.14 17.82
CA GLN A 236 -2.94 6.48 16.84
C GLN A 236 -3.37 5.04 16.57
N VAL A 237 -3.68 4.27 17.62
CA VAL A 237 -4.17 2.90 17.51
C VAL A 237 -5.55 2.86 16.85
N GLY A 238 -6.44 3.79 17.20
CA GLY A 238 -7.78 3.92 16.61
C GLY A 238 -7.80 4.26 15.11
N ILE A 239 -6.68 4.73 14.56
CA ILE A 239 -6.51 4.96 13.11
C ILE A 239 -5.65 3.85 12.49
N GLY A 240 -4.52 3.51 13.13
CA GLY A 240 -3.52 2.56 12.65
C GLY A 240 -4.03 1.12 12.53
N ILE A 241 -4.73 0.60 13.54
CA ILE A 241 -5.26 -0.78 13.46
C ILE A 241 -6.28 -0.92 12.34
N PRO A 242 -7.30 -0.03 12.21
CA PRO A 242 -8.23 -0.11 11.08
C PRO A 242 -7.57 0.02 9.71
N MET A 243 -6.53 0.87 9.59
CA MET A 243 -5.74 0.99 8.35
C MET A 243 -4.95 -0.28 8.05
N ALA A 244 -4.35 -0.91 9.06
CA ALA A 244 -3.62 -2.16 8.90
C ALA A 244 -4.54 -3.32 8.49
N LEU A 245 -5.68 -3.49 9.18
CA LEU A 245 -6.68 -4.51 8.88
C LEU A 245 -7.29 -4.33 7.48
N GLN A 246 -7.38 -3.10 6.99
CA GLN A 246 -7.87 -2.84 5.64
C GLN A 246 -6.98 -3.47 4.55
N TYR A 247 -5.66 -3.44 4.71
CA TYR A 247 -4.77 -4.15 3.79
C TYR A 247 -4.98 -5.66 3.85
N SER A 248 -5.20 -6.21 5.05
CA SER A 248 -5.55 -7.63 5.23
C SER A 248 -6.87 -7.98 4.54
N ILE A 249 -7.90 -7.14 4.66
CA ILE A 249 -9.20 -7.32 3.98
C ILE A 249 -9.02 -7.36 2.46
N THR A 250 -8.22 -6.45 1.90
CA THR A 250 -7.90 -6.44 0.48
C THR A 250 -7.20 -7.73 0.05
N ALA A 251 -6.22 -8.21 0.84
CA ALA A 251 -5.51 -9.46 0.58
C ALA A 251 -6.47 -10.66 0.52
N ILE A 252 -7.35 -10.79 1.53
CA ILE A 252 -8.37 -11.85 1.57
C ILE A 252 -9.28 -11.76 0.35
N GLY A 253 -9.71 -10.55 -0.03
CA GLY A 253 -10.55 -10.36 -1.21
C GLY A 253 -9.87 -10.82 -2.51
N THR A 254 -8.58 -10.57 -2.68
CA THR A 254 -7.81 -11.06 -3.82
C THR A 254 -7.73 -12.59 -3.84
N MET A 255 -7.55 -13.23 -2.67
CA MET A 255 -7.57 -14.69 -2.56
C MET A 255 -8.92 -15.31 -2.97
N MET A 256 -10.04 -14.65 -2.68
CA MET A 256 -11.37 -15.13 -3.10
C MET A 256 -11.50 -15.14 -4.64
N VAL A 257 -11.02 -14.10 -5.31
CA VAL A 257 -11.02 -14.04 -6.79
C VAL A 257 -10.09 -15.10 -7.36
N GLN A 258 -8.91 -15.28 -6.77
CA GLN A 258 -7.98 -16.32 -7.18
C GLN A 258 -8.59 -17.73 -7.07
N SER A 259 -9.29 -18.03 -5.97
CA SER A 259 -9.99 -19.30 -5.79
C SER A 259 -11.07 -19.52 -6.85
N ALA A 260 -11.85 -18.48 -7.17
CA ALA A 260 -12.84 -18.54 -8.25
C ALA A 260 -12.20 -18.83 -9.61
N LEU A 261 -11.06 -18.21 -9.91
CA LEU A 261 -10.32 -18.44 -11.16
C LEU A 261 -9.72 -19.84 -11.24
N ASN A 262 -9.25 -20.40 -10.13
CA ASN A 262 -8.72 -21.76 -10.08
C ASN A 262 -9.78 -22.80 -10.50
N MET A 263 -11.05 -22.56 -10.17
CA MET A 263 -12.17 -23.42 -10.62
C MET A 263 -12.45 -23.30 -12.13
N LEU A 264 -12.00 -22.24 -12.79
CA LEU A 264 -12.16 -22.01 -14.24
C LEU A 264 -11.01 -22.58 -15.07
N GLY A 265 -9.96 -23.09 -14.43
CA GLY A 265 -8.81 -23.72 -15.07
C GLY A 265 -7.58 -22.81 -15.20
N SER A 266 -6.44 -23.43 -15.51
CA SER A 266 -5.12 -22.79 -15.53
C SER A 266 -4.99 -21.64 -16.53
N MET A 267 -5.72 -21.70 -17.66
CA MET A 267 -5.73 -20.63 -18.66
C MET A 267 -6.30 -19.31 -18.10
N ALA A 268 -7.42 -19.39 -17.37
CA ALA A 268 -8.05 -18.24 -16.73
C ALA A 268 -7.14 -17.62 -15.66
N VAL A 269 -6.45 -18.47 -14.89
CA VAL A 269 -5.48 -18.05 -13.87
C VAL A 269 -4.29 -17.34 -14.51
N ALA A 270 -3.72 -17.89 -15.58
CA ALA A 270 -2.61 -17.29 -16.30
C ALA A 270 -2.99 -15.95 -16.93
N ALA A 271 -4.16 -15.88 -17.56
CA ALA A 271 -4.68 -14.66 -18.17
C ALA A 271 -4.91 -13.56 -17.12
N PHE A 272 -5.57 -13.89 -16.02
CA PHE A 272 -5.78 -12.95 -14.92
C PHE A 272 -4.46 -12.46 -14.33
N THR A 273 -3.51 -13.37 -14.05
CA THR A 273 -2.22 -13.01 -13.46
C THR A 273 -1.47 -12.01 -14.34
N ALA A 274 -1.42 -12.25 -15.65
CA ALA A 274 -0.76 -11.35 -16.59
C ALA A 274 -1.49 -10.00 -16.68
N ALA A 275 -2.82 -10.02 -16.75
CA ALA A 275 -3.63 -8.82 -16.85
C ALA A 275 -3.57 -7.96 -15.56
N SER A 276 -3.58 -8.58 -14.38
CA SER A 276 -3.43 -7.91 -13.09
C SER A 276 -2.08 -7.22 -12.93
N LYS A 277 -1.00 -7.71 -13.55
CA LYS A 277 0.30 -6.98 -13.55
C LYS A 277 0.21 -5.68 -14.33
N VAL A 278 -0.44 -5.69 -15.49
CA VAL A 278 -0.68 -4.48 -16.29
C VAL A 278 -1.57 -3.49 -15.52
N GLU A 279 -2.64 -3.99 -14.90
CA GLU A 279 -3.50 -3.19 -14.02
C GLU A 279 -2.72 -2.61 -12.82
N GLN A 280 -1.85 -3.38 -12.18
CA GLN A 280 -1.10 -2.95 -11.00
C GLN A 280 -0.22 -1.73 -11.30
N ILE A 281 0.31 -1.61 -12.52
CA ILE A 281 1.07 -0.43 -12.96
C ILE A 281 0.14 0.77 -13.12
N ALA A 282 -0.98 0.61 -13.83
CA ALA A 282 -1.94 1.69 -14.06
C ALA A 282 -2.54 2.22 -12.74
N THR A 283 -2.74 1.35 -11.75
CA THR A 283 -3.40 1.67 -10.50
C THR A 283 -2.50 2.33 -9.45
N GLN A 284 -1.17 2.34 -9.64
CA GLN A 284 -0.25 3.02 -8.71
C GLN A 284 -0.55 4.52 -8.56
N ALA A 285 -1.08 5.16 -9.59
CA ALA A 285 -1.50 6.57 -9.53
C ALA A 285 -2.63 6.79 -8.53
N TYR A 286 -3.58 5.87 -8.40
CA TYR A 286 -4.67 5.98 -7.43
C TYR A 286 -4.16 5.83 -6.00
N VAL A 287 -3.22 4.91 -5.77
CA VAL A 287 -2.56 4.74 -4.47
C VAL A 287 -1.79 6.02 -4.10
N ALA A 288 -1.07 6.61 -5.06
CA ALA A 288 -0.34 7.86 -4.86
C ALA A 288 -1.27 9.05 -4.58
N LEU A 289 -2.37 9.19 -5.32
CA LEU A 289 -3.40 10.20 -5.07
C LEU A 289 -4.07 10.01 -3.70
N GLY A 290 -4.35 8.76 -3.32
CA GLY A 290 -4.87 8.41 -2.00
C GLY A 290 -3.93 8.83 -0.87
N THR A 291 -2.67 8.42 -0.94
CA THR A 291 -1.63 8.79 0.05
C THR A 291 -1.47 10.31 0.16
N THR A 292 -1.52 11.00 -0.98
CA THR A 292 -1.48 12.47 -1.03
C THR A 292 -2.68 13.08 -0.32
N MET A 293 -3.88 12.54 -0.55
CA MET A 293 -5.10 13.00 0.09
C MET A 293 -5.16 12.72 1.58
N ALA A 294 -4.62 11.60 2.06
CA ALA A 294 -4.47 11.36 3.50
C ALA A 294 -3.66 12.49 4.16
N THR A 295 -2.50 12.82 3.59
CA THR A 295 -1.62 13.88 4.12
C THR A 295 -2.28 15.26 4.01
N TYR A 296 -2.83 15.58 2.84
CA TYR A 296 -3.49 16.86 2.59
C TYR A 296 -4.67 17.07 3.55
N CYS A 297 -5.56 16.09 3.69
CA CYS A 297 -6.70 16.19 4.60
C CYS A 297 -6.25 16.27 6.07
N ALA A 298 -5.25 15.50 6.47
CA ALA A 298 -4.72 15.54 7.83
C ALA A 298 -4.19 16.93 8.20
N GLN A 299 -3.33 17.52 7.36
CA GLN A 299 -2.80 18.87 7.64
C GLN A 299 -3.90 19.93 7.62
N ASN A 300 -4.85 19.86 6.68
CA ASN A 300 -5.92 20.85 6.59
C ASN A 300 -6.97 20.71 7.71
N ILE A 301 -7.22 19.50 8.23
CA ILE A 301 -8.00 19.30 9.46
C ILE A 301 -7.28 19.93 10.65
N GLY A 302 -5.97 19.66 10.79
CA GLY A 302 -5.15 20.26 11.83
C GLY A 302 -5.20 21.78 11.84
N ALA A 303 -5.15 22.37 10.64
CA ALA A 303 -5.24 23.82 10.44
C ALA A 303 -6.66 24.40 10.56
N GLY A 304 -7.69 23.59 10.78
CA GLY A 304 -9.10 24.03 10.79
C GLY A 304 -9.66 24.46 9.42
N LYS A 305 -8.97 24.17 8.31
CA LYS A 305 -9.30 24.64 6.96
C LYS A 305 -10.25 23.68 6.24
N ILE A 306 -11.47 23.50 6.75
CA ILE A 306 -12.46 22.52 6.23
C ILE A 306 -12.86 22.79 4.76
N ASP A 307 -13.02 24.04 4.36
CA ASP A 307 -13.32 24.39 2.95
C ASP A 307 -12.22 23.96 1.99
N ARG A 308 -10.97 23.96 2.47
CA ARG A 308 -9.82 23.57 1.69
C ARG A 308 -9.77 22.06 1.49
N ILE A 309 -10.31 21.27 2.44
CA ILE A 309 -10.51 19.83 2.30
C ILE A 309 -11.50 19.53 1.16
N ARG A 310 -12.63 20.24 1.10
CA ARG A 310 -13.62 20.10 0.00
C ARG A 310 -13.01 20.40 -1.37
N LYS A 311 -12.26 21.50 -1.46
CA LYS A 311 -11.54 21.87 -2.69
C LYS A 311 -10.51 20.80 -3.07
N GLY A 312 -9.82 20.22 -2.09
CA GLY A 312 -8.89 19.10 -2.27
C GLY A 312 -9.57 17.87 -2.87
N PHE A 313 -10.65 17.38 -2.24
CA PHE A 313 -11.43 16.25 -2.78
C PHE A 313 -11.92 16.52 -4.20
N ARG A 314 -12.48 17.70 -4.47
CA ARG A 314 -12.93 18.06 -5.82
C ARG A 314 -11.78 18.05 -6.83
N ALA A 315 -10.63 18.65 -6.49
CA ALA A 315 -9.47 18.69 -7.37
C ALA A 315 -8.92 17.28 -7.66
N THR A 316 -8.73 16.47 -6.62
CA THR A 316 -8.22 15.09 -6.76
C THR A 316 -9.18 14.19 -7.51
N THR A 317 -10.50 14.34 -7.30
CA THR A 317 -11.49 13.59 -8.08
C THR A 317 -11.41 13.94 -9.55
N TRP A 318 -11.31 15.22 -9.93
CA TRP A 318 -11.14 15.62 -11.33
C TRP A 318 -9.83 15.13 -11.95
N ILE A 319 -8.71 15.27 -11.24
CA ILE A 319 -7.40 14.76 -11.69
C ILE A 319 -7.49 13.25 -11.92
N GLY A 320 -8.08 12.52 -10.97
CA GLY A 320 -8.24 11.08 -11.03
C GLY A 320 -9.21 10.62 -12.12
N VAL A 321 -10.29 11.37 -12.40
CA VAL A 321 -11.20 11.10 -13.53
C VAL A 321 -10.47 11.28 -14.86
N ILE A 322 -9.73 12.39 -15.04
CA ILE A 322 -8.95 12.63 -16.26
C ILE A 322 -7.92 11.51 -16.46
N TYR A 323 -7.18 11.17 -15.39
CA TYR A 323 -6.23 10.06 -15.42
C TYR A 323 -6.94 8.73 -15.78
N SER A 324 -8.08 8.44 -15.16
CA SER A 324 -8.85 7.21 -15.41
C SER A 324 -9.38 7.12 -16.83
N LEU A 325 -9.78 8.23 -17.44
CA LEU A 325 -10.21 8.24 -18.84
C LEU A 325 -9.02 7.98 -19.77
N VAL A 326 -7.91 8.71 -19.57
CA VAL A 326 -6.72 8.57 -20.43
C VAL A 326 -6.11 7.18 -20.29
N PHE A 327 -5.76 6.76 -19.07
CA PHE A 327 -5.14 5.46 -18.83
C PHE A 327 -6.12 4.30 -18.93
N GLY A 328 -7.41 4.51 -18.68
CA GLY A 328 -8.46 3.51 -18.92
C GLY A 328 -8.57 3.21 -20.41
N LEU A 329 -8.63 4.22 -21.28
CA LEU A 329 -8.62 4.03 -22.73
C LEU A 329 -7.33 3.35 -23.19
N LEU A 330 -6.16 3.82 -22.72
CA LEU A 330 -4.88 3.18 -23.05
C LEU A 330 -4.85 1.71 -22.64
N THR A 331 -5.35 1.38 -21.45
CA THR A 331 -5.39 -0.01 -20.96
C THR A 331 -6.41 -0.85 -21.73
N ALA A 332 -7.58 -0.30 -22.06
CA ALA A 332 -8.63 -1.00 -22.80
C ALA A 332 -8.23 -1.35 -24.24
N PHE A 333 -7.49 -0.47 -24.92
CA PHE A 333 -7.09 -0.67 -26.32
C PHE A 333 -5.69 -1.27 -26.47
N PHE A 334 -4.74 -0.85 -25.64
CA PHE A 334 -3.33 -1.21 -25.76
C PHE A 334 -2.82 -2.12 -24.63
N GLY A 335 -3.58 -2.28 -23.54
CA GLY A 335 -3.13 -3.06 -22.38
C GLY A 335 -2.85 -4.52 -22.71
N LYS A 336 -3.59 -5.12 -23.66
CA LYS A 336 -3.32 -6.48 -24.13
C LYS A 336 -1.91 -6.65 -24.74
N TYR A 337 -1.32 -5.60 -25.31
CA TYR A 337 0.04 -5.66 -25.86
C TYR A 337 1.11 -5.54 -24.78
N LEU A 338 0.81 -4.89 -23.65
CA LEU A 338 1.72 -4.86 -22.50
C LEU A 338 1.92 -6.26 -21.90
N THR A 339 1.00 -7.19 -22.14
CA THR A 339 1.10 -8.60 -21.73
C THR A 339 2.32 -9.31 -22.33
N TYR A 340 2.77 -8.90 -23.53
CA TYR A 340 3.99 -9.45 -24.14
C TYR A 340 5.26 -9.19 -23.31
N LEU A 341 5.24 -8.18 -22.43
CA LEU A 341 6.35 -7.90 -21.52
C LEU A 341 6.43 -8.93 -20.36
N PHE A 342 5.32 -9.60 -20.06
CA PHE A 342 5.20 -10.45 -18.87
C PHE A 342 5.03 -11.95 -19.20
N VAL A 343 4.62 -12.29 -20.42
CA VAL A 343 4.37 -13.68 -20.83
C VAL A 343 5.10 -13.94 -22.15
N SER A 344 5.89 -15.02 -22.21
CA SER A 344 6.75 -15.36 -23.37
C SER A 344 6.20 -16.52 -24.21
N SER A 345 5.50 -17.46 -23.59
CA SER A 345 4.88 -18.64 -24.22
C SER A 345 3.35 -18.54 -24.14
N ASP A 346 2.64 -18.93 -25.20
CA ASP A 346 1.17 -18.97 -25.28
C ASP A 346 0.42 -17.63 -25.15
N VAL A 347 1.09 -16.49 -25.39
CA VAL A 347 0.45 -15.16 -25.31
C VAL A 347 -0.79 -15.08 -26.20
N GLN A 348 -0.74 -15.67 -27.40
CA GLN A 348 -1.86 -15.62 -28.34
C GLN A 348 -3.11 -16.35 -27.84
N THR A 349 -2.99 -17.43 -27.07
CA THR A 349 -4.14 -18.16 -26.53
C THR A 349 -4.74 -17.43 -25.32
N LEU A 350 -3.92 -16.72 -24.55
CA LEU A 350 -4.33 -15.94 -23.38
C LEU A 350 -4.91 -14.55 -23.73
N MET A 351 -4.53 -14.00 -24.88
CA MET A 351 -4.80 -12.60 -25.25
C MET A 351 -6.28 -12.24 -25.23
N GLY A 352 -7.18 -13.17 -25.60
CA GLY A 352 -8.63 -12.94 -25.55
C GLY A 352 -9.16 -12.77 -24.12
N GLN A 353 -8.72 -13.60 -23.18
CA GLN A 353 -9.13 -13.52 -21.77
C GLN A 353 -8.47 -12.32 -21.06
N VAL A 354 -7.23 -11.97 -21.43
CA VAL A 354 -6.55 -10.77 -20.94
C VAL A 354 -7.29 -9.49 -21.39
N ASP A 355 -7.68 -9.43 -22.66
CA ASP A 355 -8.42 -8.29 -23.23
C ASP A 355 -9.77 -8.08 -22.54
N ILE A 356 -10.51 -9.16 -22.26
CA ILE A 356 -11.76 -9.12 -21.48
C ILE A 356 -11.51 -8.52 -20.10
N TYR A 357 -10.52 -9.03 -19.37
CA TYR A 357 -10.21 -8.55 -18.02
C TYR A 357 -9.84 -7.06 -18.00
N LEU A 358 -8.92 -6.65 -18.88
CA LEU A 358 -8.43 -5.26 -18.91
C LEU A 358 -9.54 -4.28 -19.30
N LYS A 359 -10.43 -4.65 -20.23
CA LYS A 359 -11.61 -3.85 -20.55
C LYS A 359 -12.57 -3.76 -19.36
N CYS A 360 -12.88 -4.87 -18.71
CA CYS A 360 -13.70 -4.89 -17.49
C CYS A 360 -13.09 -4.02 -16.38
N ALA A 361 -11.80 -4.11 -16.11
CA ALA A 361 -11.14 -3.32 -15.07
C ALA A 361 -11.11 -1.81 -15.43
N SER A 362 -10.68 -1.50 -16.66
CA SER A 362 -10.49 -0.12 -17.15
C SER A 362 -11.77 0.72 -17.10
N LEU A 363 -12.94 0.12 -17.37
CA LEU A 363 -14.23 0.81 -17.30
C LEU A 363 -14.56 1.34 -15.89
N PHE A 364 -14.01 0.70 -14.85
CA PHE A 364 -14.28 1.01 -13.44
C PHE A 364 -13.11 1.70 -12.72
N PHE A 365 -12.10 2.15 -13.46
CA PHE A 365 -10.99 2.94 -12.92
C PHE A 365 -11.45 4.23 -12.22
N ILE A 366 -12.55 4.84 -12.67
CA ILE A 366 -13.17 5.98 -11.98
C ILE A 366 -13.66 5.57 -10.58
N ALA A 367 -14.30 4.41 -10.45
CA ALA A 367 -14.77 3.90 -9.17
C ALA A 367 -13.58 3.60 -8.24
N LEU A 368 -12.51 2.99 -8.77
CA LEU A 368 -11.28 2.72 -8.03
C LEU A 368 -10.60 4.01 -7.53
N ASN A 369 -10.58 5.05 -8.34
CA ASN A 369 -10.10 6.37 -7.93
C ASN A 369 -10.90 6.93 -6.75
N ILE A 370 -12.24 6.89 -6.84
CA ILE A 370 -13.12 7.32 -5.74
C ILE A 370 -12.81 6.52 -4.48
N VAL A 371 -12.69 5.20 -4.58
CA VAL A 371 -12.36 4.35 -3.43
C VAL A 371 -11.05 4.81 -2.79
N ASN A 372 -9.96 4.94 -3.55
CA ASN A 372 -8.66 5.30 -2.98
C ASN A 372 -8.63 6.72 -2.40
N VAL A 373 -9.17 7.71 -3.11
CA VAL A 373 -9.16 9.12 -2.72
C VAL A 373 -9.99 9.34 -1.46
N TYR A 374 -11.21 8.82 -1.42
CA TYR A 374 -12.12 9.03 -0.30
C TYR A 374 -11.74 8.20 0.92
N ARG A 375 -11.30 6.95 0.73
CA ARG A 375 -10.80 6.08 1.82
C ARG A 375 -9.63 6.73 2.56
N ASN A 376 -8.57 7.08 1.83
CA ASN A 376 -7.37 7.65 2.41
C ASN A 376 -7.61 9.08 2.92
N GLY A 377 -8.41 9.88 2.21
CA GLY A 377 -8.77 11.22 2.66
C GLY A 377 -9.51 11.20 4.00
N ILE A 378 -10.51 10.33 4.16
CA ILE A 378 -11.27 10.17 5.42
C ILE A 378 -10.37 9.61 6.54
N GLN A 379 -9.45 8.69 6.23
CA GLN A 379 -8.45 8.22 7.19
C GLN A 379 -7.54 9.36 7.66
N GLY A 380 -7.08 10.22 6.74
CA GLY A 380 -6.31 11.43 7.07
C GLY A 380 -7.08 12.40 7.96
N MET A 381 -8.40 12.41 7.86
CA MET A 381 -9.28 13.20 8.75
C MET A 381 -9.40 12.61 10.17
N GLY A 382 -8.78 11.46 10.46
CA GLY A 382 -8.80 10.81 11.77
C GLY A 382 -9.87 9.72 11.93
N TYR A 383 -10.62 9.41 10.88
CA TYR A 383 -11.65 8.37 10.91
C TYR A 383 -11.11 7.06 10.36
N GLY A 384 -10.53 6.21 11.22
CA GLY A 384 -9.97 4.91 10.79
C GLY A 384 -11.03 3.83 10.51
N VAL A 385 -12.07 3.75 11.36
CA VAL A 385 -13.07 2.66 11.31
C VAL A 385 -14.01 2.79 10.12
N LEU A 386 -14.44 4.01 9.76
CA LEU A 386 -15.40 4.20 8.65
C LEU A 386 -14.85 3.64 7.32
N PRO A 387 -13.61 3.94 6.90
CA PRO A 387 -13.07 3.40 5.67
C PRO A 387 -12.71 1.91 5.79
N MET A 388 -12.47 1.38 6.99
CA MET A 388 -12.35 -0.06 7.20
C MET A 388 -13.67 -0.78 6.89
N MET A 389 -14.81 -0.23 7.34
CA MET A 389 -16.14 -0.78 7.01
C MET A 389 -16.42 -0.78 5.50
N ALA A 390 -15.93 0.24 4.79
CA ALA A 390 -15.96 0.22 3.32
C ALA A 390 -15.09 -0.89 2.71
N GLY A 391 -13.98 -1.25 3.34
CA GLY A 391 -13.19 -2.43 2.98
C GLY A 391 -13.96 -3.73 3.21
N VAL A 392 -14.69 -3.86 4.32
CA VAL A 392 -15.55 -5.03 4.59
C VAL A 392 -16.65 -5.15 3.53
N ALA A 393 -17.30 -4.04 3.18
CA ALA A 393 -18.29 -4.02 2.10
C ALA A 393 -17.68 -4.41 0.75
N GLU A 394 -16.45 -3.96 0.45
CA GLU A 394 -15.69 -4.36 -0.73
C GLU A 394 -15.44 -5.88 -0.75
N LEU A 395 -15.02 -6.46 0.39
CA LEU A 395 -14.79 -7.90 0.53
C LEU A 395 -16.07 -8.71 0.31
N LEU A 396 -17.19 -8.30 0.91
CA LEU A 396 -18.48 -8.96 0.73
C LEU A 396 -18.93 -8.89 -0.74
N GLY A 397 -18.84 -7.72 -1.37
CA GLY A 397 -19.19 -7.54 -2.79
C GLY A 397 -18.32 -8.41 -3.70
N ARG A 398 -17.00 -8.41 -3.48
CA ARG A 398 -16.05 -9.24 -4.23
C ARG A 398 -16.34 -10.73 -4.03
N GLY A 399 -16.64 -11.14 -2.79
CA GLY A 399 -16.93 -12.52 -2.44
C GLY A 399 -18.20 -13.06 -3.09
N ILE A 400 -19.29 -12.30 -3.06
CA ILE A 400 -20.56 -12.69 -3.70
C ILE A 400 -20.36 -12.91 -5.21
N VAL A 401 -19.67 -11.98 -5.88
CA VAL A 401 -19.44 -12.08 -7.33
C VAL A 401 -18.46 -13.19 -7.67
N ALA A 402 -17.41 -13.40 -6.86
CA ALA A 402 -16.47 -14.51 -7.05
C ALA A 402 -17.14 -15.88 -6.90
N LEU A 403 -18.04 -16.05 -5.91
CA LEU A 403 -18.83 -17.27 -5.76
C LEU A 403 -19.78 -17.48 -6.95
N ALA A 404 -20.49 -16.44 -7.38
CA ALA A 404 -21.35 -16.50 -8.56
C ALA A 404 -20.56 -16.85 -9.83
N ALA A 405 -19.32 -16.36 -9.96
CA ALA A 405 -18.44 -16.69 -11.08
C ALA A 405 -18.06 -18.18 -11.08
N GLY A 406 -17.73 -18.74 -9.91
CA GLY A 406 -17.43 -20.17 -9.74
C GLY A 406 -18.62 -21.07 -10.08
N MET A 407 -19.81 -20.73 -9.55
CA MET A 407 -21.04 -21.50 -9.78
C MET A 407 -21.45 -21.50 -11.26
N ASN A 408 -21.39 -20.33 -11.92
CA ASN A 408 -21.78 -20.17 -13.31
C ASN A 408 -20.65 -20.50 -14.31
N LYS A 409 -19.47 -20.92 -13.81
CA LYS A 409 -18.24 -21.13 -14.60
C LYS A 409 -17.93 -19.98 -15.57
N SER A 410 -18.15 -18.73 -15.14
CA SER A 410 -18.03 -17.55 -15.99
C SER A 410 -16.78 -16.72 -15.65
N TYR A 411 -15.84 -16.69 -16.58
CA TYR A 411 -14.63 -15.86 -16.49
C TYR A 411 -14.97 -14.36 -16.43
N LEU A 412 -16.01 -13.92 -17.15
CA LEU A 412 -16.44 -12.52 -17.14
C LEU A 412 -16.95 -12.10 -15.75
N LEU A 413 -17.70 -12.96 -15.05
CA LEU A 413 -18.11 -12.69 -13.67
C LEU A 413 -16.90 -12.61 -12.73
N ALA A 414 -15.90 -13.49 -12.91
CA ALA A 414 -14.66 -13.43 -12.12
C ALA A 414 -13.93 -12.10 -12.36
N CYS A 415 -13.88 -11.62 -13.61
CA CYS A 415 -13.30 -10.33 -13.97
C CYS A 415 -14.07 -9.13 -13.37
N LEU A 416 -15.40 -9.24 -13.24
CA LEU A 416 -16.25 -8.19 -12.68
C LEU A 416 -16.25 -8.14 -11.15
N ALA A 417 -15.68 -9.14 -10.46
CA ALA A 417 -15.68 -9.18 -8.99
C ALA A 417 -15.01 -7.96 -8.35
N SER A 418 -13.85 -7.54 -8.85
CA SER A 418 -13.15 -6.34 -8.37
C SER A 418 -13.88 -5.03 -8.74
N PRO A 419 -14.28 -4.82 -10.01
CA PRO A 419 -15.10 -3.68 -10.42
C PRO A 419 -16.37 -3.45 -9.58
N VAL A 420 -17.16 -4.50 -9.36
CA VAL A 420 -18.41 -4.39 -8.58
C VAL A 420 -18.09 -4.00 -7.14
N ALA A 421 -17.07 -4.61 -6.54
CA ALA A 421 -16.61 -4.27 -5.20
C ALA A 421 -16.20 -2.80 -5.07
N TRP A 422 -15.50 -2.25 -6.07
CA TRP A 422 -15.12 -0.83 -6.08
C TRP A 422 -16.32 0.11 -6.16
N VAL A 423 -17.36 -0.24 -6.93
CA VAL A 423 -18.59 0.56 -6.99
C VAL A 423 -19.32 0.56 -5.64
N PHE A 424 -19.51 -0.62 -5.04
CA PHE A 424 -20.15 -0.75 -3.72
C PHE A 424 -19.40 0.05 -2.65
N ALA A 425 -18.07 -0.12 -2.57
CA ALA A 425 -17.23 0.61 -1.63
C ALA A 425 -17.22 2.12 -1.92
N GLY A 426 -17.18 2.51 -3.19
CA GLY A 426 -17.17 3.91 -3.62
C GLY A 426 -18.45 4.65 -3.23
N VAL A 427 -19.62 4.04 -3.46
CA VAL A 427 -20.92 4.61 -3.06
C VAL A 427 -20.97 4.82 -1.54
N LEU A 428 -20.56 3.82 -0.78
CA LEU A 428 -20.55 3.88 0.67
C LEU A 428 -19.54 4.92 1.21
N LEU A 429 -18.37 5.05 0.60
CA LEU A 429 -17.39 6.09 0.94
C LEU A 429 -17.88 7.51 0.61
N LEU A 430 -18.60 7.70 -0.50
CA LEU A 430 -19.22 8.98 -0.83
C LEU A 430 -20.30 9.38 0.17
N PHE A 431 -21.08 8.40 0.64
CA PHE A 431 -22.06 8.61 1.70
C PHE A 431 -21.37 8.97 3.03
N MET A 432 -20.36 8.20 3.44
CA MET A 432 -19.57 8.48 4.65
C MET A 432 -18.89 9.84 4.59
N TYR A 433 -18.35 10.24 3.44
CA TYR A 433 -17.77 11.56 3.23
C TYR A 433 -18.78 12.68 3.55
N ARG A 434 -20.04 12.57 3.08
CA ARG A 434 -21.07 13.57 3.40
C ARG A 434 -21.34 13.67 4.90
N ILE A 435 -21.36 12.53 5.60
CA ILE A 435 -21.54 12.51 7.07
C ILE A 435 -20.35 13.17 7.77
N VAL A 436 -19.14 12.75 7.43
CA VAL A 436 -17.90 13.25 8.03
C VAL A 436 -17.76 14.75 7.81
N MET A 437 -18.00 15.25 6.60
CA MET A 437 -17.93 16.68 6.31
C MET A 437 -18.96 17.49 7.12
N LYS A 438 -20.20 17.00 7.25
CA LYS A 438 -21.22 17.66 8.08
C LYS A 438 -20.85 17.67 9.57
N GLN A 439 -20.24 16.60 10.07
CA GLN A 439 -19.77 16.55 11.46
C GLN A 439 -18.64 17.55 11.71
N GLN A 440 -17.68 17.64 10.80
CA GLN A 440 -16.55 18.55 10.92
C GLN A 440 -16.99 20.02 10.88
N GLU A 441 -17.98 20.36 10.05
CA GLU A 441 -18.58 21.71 10.06
C GLU A 441 -19.20 22.04 11.42
N LYS A 442 -19.98 21.12 12.00
CA LYS A 442 -20.60 21.33 13.32
C LYS A 442 -19.56 21.53 14.42
N ILE A 443 -18.50 20.72 14.42
CA ILE A 443 -17.41 20.82 15.40
C ILE A 443 -16.75 22.20 15.27
N PHE A 444 -16.40 22.61 14.05
CA PHE A 444 -15.71 23.88 13.83
C PHE A 444 -16.56 25.11 14.16
N VAL A 445 -17.86 25.08 13.82
CA VAL A 445 -18.81 26.15 14.19
C VAL A 445 -18.95 26.25 15.71
N ASN A 446 -19.08 25.12 16.41
CA ASN A 446 -19.22 25.11 17.88
C ASN A 446 -17.93 25.47 18.64
N SER A 447 -16.76 25.39 18.02
CA SER A 447 -15.49 25.82 18.63
C SER A 447 -15.15 27.30 18.39
N ASN A 448 -15.93 28.00 17.55
CA ASN A 448 -15.81 29.44 17.29
C ASN A 448 -16.94 30.28 17.95
N VAL A 449 -17.80 29.64 18.74
CA VAL A 449 -18.80 30.23 19.64
C VAL A 449 -18.34 29.94 21.06
#